data_AF-G5QZ23-F1
#
_entry.id   AF-G5QZ23-F1
#
_cell.length_a   1.000
_cell.length_b   1.000
_cell.length_c   1.000
_cell.angle_alpha   90.00
_cell.angle_beta   90.00
_cell.angle_gamma   90.00
#
_symmetry.space_group_name_H-M   'P 1'
#
loop_
_entity.id
_entity.type
_entity.pdbx_description
1 polymer ?
#
loop_
_entity_poly.entity_id
_entity_poly.type
_entity_poly.pdbx_seq_one_letter_code
_entity_poly.pdbx_strand_id
1 'polypeptide(L)' 'MMTHWPSPAKLNLFLYITGQRADGYHTLQTLFQFLDYGDTLHIEPRHDGEIHLLTPVNGC' A
#
# COMPACT_ATOMS: atom_id res chain seq x y z
N MET A 1 10.61 -13.23 -17.17
CA MET A 1 10.29 -11.96 -17.87
C MET A 1 9.82 -10.97 -16.82
N MET A 2 10.36 -9.75 -16.84
CA MET A 2 9.99 -8.69 -15.90
C MET A 2 8.60 -8.13 -16.25
N THR A 3 7.79 -7.87 -15.23
CA THR A 3 6.44 -7.29 -15.35
C THR A 3 6.35 -5.98 -14.57
N HIS A 4 5.50 -5.07 -15.03
CA HIS A 4 5.28 -3.74 -14.44
C HIS A 4 3.88 -3.67 -13.85
N TRP A 5 3.77 -3.25 -12.59
CA TRP A 5 2.50 -3.16 -11.86
C TRP A 5 2.33 -1.77 -11.24
N PRO A 6 1.21 -1.08 -11.50
CA PRO A 6 0.94 0.21 -10.85
C PRO A 6 0.64 -0.01 -9.36
N SER A 7 1.19 0.86 -8.51
CA SER A 7 0.87 0.93 -7.08
C SER A 7 0.33 2.33 -6.77
N PRO A 8 -0.95 2.59 -7.11
CA PRO A 8 -1.52 3.93 -7.04
C PRO A 8 -1.64 4.41 -5.59
N ALA A 9 -1.35 5.69 -5.38
CA ALA A 9 -1.62 6.37 -4.12
C ALA A 9 -3.14 6.48 -3.92
N LYS A 10 -3.55 6.58 -2.65
CA LYS A 10 -4.93 6.90 -2.27
C LYS A 10 -4.99 8.21 -1.50
N LEU A 11 -6.15 8.84 -1.54
CA LEU A 11 -6.57 9.84 -0.56
C LEU A 11 -7.80 9.36 0.19
N ASN A 12 -7.89 9.75 1.45
CA ASN A 12 -9.16 9.69 2.18
C ASN A 12 -9.85 11.04 1.91
N LEU A 13 -10.95 11.05 1.15
CA LEU A 13 -11.67 12.29 0.85
C LEU A 13 -12.36 12.86 2.09
N PHE A 14 -12.78 11.98 2.99
CA PHE A 14 -13.10 12.30 4.37
C PHE A 14 -12.62 11.17 5.26
N LEU A 15 -12.41 11.48 6.54
CA LEU A 15 -12.10 10.48 7.56
C LEU A 15 -12.77 10.90 8.87
N TYR A 16 -13.69 10.09 9.35
CA TYR A 16 -14.36 10.23 10.64
C TYR A 16 -13.93 9.11 11.57
N ILE A 17 -13.55 9.47 12.79
CA ILE A 17 -13.35 8.51 13.88
C ILE A 17 -14.69 8.38 14.60
N THR A 18 -15.31 7.21 14.52
CA THR A 18 -16.67 6.97 15.06
C THR A 18 -16.67 6.41 16.48
N GLY A 19 -15.50 6.00 16.97
CA GLY A 19 -15.34 5.47 18.32
C GLY A 19 -14.05 4.67 18.49
N GLN A 20 -13.73 4.29 19.72
CA GLN A 20 -12.58 3.46 20.07
C GLN A 20 -13.05 2.20 20.78
N ARG A 21 -12.54 1.05 20.35
CA ARG A 21 -12.79 -0.28 20.92
C ARG A 21 -12.02 -0.46 22.22
N ALA A 22 -12.41 -1.45 23.03
CA ALA A 22 -11.73 -1.78 24.29
C ALA A 22 -10.27 -2.21 24.14
N ASP A 23 -9.87 -2.69 22.96
CA ASP A 23 -8.49 -3.04 22.60
C ASP A 23 -7.67 -1.84 22.08
N GLY A 24 -8.23 -0.62 22.09
CA GLY A 24 -7.57 0.61 21.67
C GLY A 24 -7.71 0.95 20.18
N TYR A 25 -8.28 0.07 19.36
CA TYR A 25 -8.46 0.34 17.92
C TYR A 25 -9.63 1.29 17.64
N HIS A 26 -9.47 2.17 16.66
CA HIS A 26 -10.50 3.11 16.24
C HIS A 26 -11.40 2.53 15.15
N THR A 27 -12.70 2.73 15.30
CA THR A 27 -13.67 2.56 14.23
C THR A 27 -13.65 3.81 13.35
N LEU A 28 -13.60 3.62 12.03
CA LEU A 28 -13.49 4.70 11.07
C LEU A 28 -14.61 4.61 10.03
N GLN A 29 -15.13 5.77 9.63
CA GLN A 29 -15.91 5.94 8.41
C GLN A 29 -15.10 6.86 7.49
N THR A 30 -14.72 6.37 6.31
CA THR A 30 -13.85 7.09 5.37
C THR A 30 -14.24 6.73 3.94
N LEU A 31 -13.97 7.62 3.00
CA LEU A 31 -14.12 7.36 1.57
C LEU A 31 -12.76 7.41 0.90
N PHE A 32 -12.41 6.33 0.20
CA PHE A 32 -11.16 6.20 -0.53
C PHE A 32 -11.32 6.61 -1.99
N GLN A 33 -10.34 7.35 -2.50
CA GLN A 33 -10.18 7.58 -3.94
C GLN A 33 -8.73 7.31 -4.33
N PHE A 34 -8.53 6.55 -5.41
CA PHE A 34 -7.22 6.37 -6.01
C PHE A 34 -6.84 7.57 -6.88
N LEU A 35 -5.54 7.85 -6.93
CA LEU A 35 -4.96 8.82 -7.85
C LEU A 35 -4.32 8.09 -9.03
N ASP A 36 -4.30 8.73 -10.19
CA ASP A 36 -3.43 8.35 -11.31
C ASP A 36 -1.99 8.82 -11.07
N TYR A 37 -1.47 8.45 -9.89
CA TYR A 37 -0.14 8.81 -9.39
C TYR A 37 0.23 7.80 -8.30
N GLY A 38 1.49 7.37 -8.30
CA GLY A 38 2.01 6.43 -7.31
C GLY A 38 3.31 5.79 -7.77
N ASP A 39 3.66 4.68 -7.15
CA ASP A 39 4.85 3.92 -7.49
C ASP A 39 4.59 2.94 -8.64
N THR A 40 5.66 2.42 -9.24
CA THR A 40 5.60 1.29 -10.18
C THR A 40 6.46 0.15 -9.64
N LEU A 41 5.87 -1.03 -9.48
CA LEU A 41 6.58 -2.22 -9.03
C LEU A 41 7.07 -3.02 -10.25
N HIS A 42 8.37 -3.35 -10.24
CA HIS A 42 8.97 -4.27 -11.20
C HIS A 42 9.14 -5.63 -10.55
N ILE A 43 8.53 -6.67 -11.13
CA ILE A 43 8.57 -8.03 -10.59
C ILE A 43 9.12 -8.98 -11.65
N GLU A 44 10.16 -9.72 -11.27
CA GLU A 44 10.74 -10.81 -12.06
C GLU A 44 10.65 -12.13 -11.28
N PRO A 45 9.98 -13.16 -11.82
CA PRO A 45 9.94 -14.49 -11.21
C PRO A 45 11.34 -15.10 -11.12
N ARG A 46 11.63 -15.72 -9.97
CA ARG A 46 12.84 -16.50 -9.74
C ARG A 46 12.49 -17.99 -9.58
N HIS A 47 13.49 -18.85 -9.70
CA HIS A 47 13.33 -20.30 -9.61
C HIS A 47 14.09 -20.91 -8.41
N ASP A 48 14.64 -20.07 -7.53
CA ASP A 48 15.43 -20.46 -6.36
C ASP A 48 14.64 -20.39 -5.03
N GLY A 49 13.38 -19.91 -5.08
CA GLY A 49 12.53 -19.78 -3.89
C GLY A 49 12.79 -18.52 -3.05
N GLU A 50 13.72 -17.66 -3.48
CA GLU A 50 14.12 -16.45 -2.76
C GLU A 50 13.33 -15.20 -3.16
N ILE A 51 13.20 -14.25 -2.24
CA ILE A 51 12.57 -12.95 -2.47
C ILE A 51 13.56 -11.84 -2.15
N HIS A 52 13.90 -11.02 -3.16
CA HIS A 52 14.81 -9.90 -3.00
C HIS A 52 14.09 -8.56 -3.26
N LEU A 53 14.16 -7.64 -2.29
CA LEU A 53 13.79 -6.24 -2.49
C LEU A 53 15.02 -5.47 -2.98
N LEU A 54 15.00 -5.05 -4.25
CA LEU A 54 16.17 -4.43 -4.89
C LEU A 54 16.27 -2.93 -4.66
N THR A 55 15.14 -2.27 -4.46
CA THR A 55 15.09 -0.83 -4.15
C THR A 55 14.69 -0.68 -2.69
N PRO A 56 15.65 -0.44 -1.77
CA PRO A 56 15.33 -0.25 -0.37
C PRO A 56 14.49 1.01 -0.18
N VAL A 57 13.45 0.91 0.62
CA VAL A 57 12.61 2.05 1.01
C VAL A 57 13.19 2.61 2.31
N ASN A 58 13.60 3.88 2.30
CA ASN A 58 14.13 4.53 3.49
C ASN A 58 13.07 4.53 4.61
N GLY A 59 13.45 4.02 5.79
CA GLY A 59 12.58 3.96 6.97
C GLY A 59 11.79 2.66 7.12
N CYS A 60 12.05 1.65 6.26
CA CYS A 60 11.72 0.25 6.51
C CYS A 60 12.98 -0.54 6.87
#